data_AF-A0A444JBK2-F1
#
_entry.id   AF-A0A444JBK2-F1
#
_cell.length_a   1.000
_cell.length_b   1.000
_cell.length_c   1.000
_cell.angle_alpha   90.00
_cell.angle_beta   90.00
_cell.angle_gamma   90.00
#
_symmetry.space_group_name_H-M   'P 1'
#
loop_
_entity.id
_entity.type
_entity.pdbx_description
1 polymer ?
#
loop_
_entity_poly.entity_id
_entity_poly.type
_entity_poly.pdbx_seq_one_letter_code
_entity_poly.pdbx_strand_id
1 'polypeptide(L)' 'QAVAGYGHAEKGQVQHMVRTLLGLNGAPSSDAADALAVAICHANHMDRL' A
#
# COMPACT_ATOMS: atom_id res chain seq x y z
N GLN A 1 22.91 -7.19 -12.06
CA GLN A 1 22.48 -5.80 -12.38
C GLN A 1 21.23 -5.53 -11.55
N ALA A 2 21.34 -4.67 -10.53
CA ALA A 2 20.33 -4.48 -9.49
C ALA A 2 19.09 -3.79 -10.05
N VAL A 3 17.96 -4.49 -10.04
CA VAL A 3 16.66 -3.97 -10.45
C VAL A 3 16.08 -3.22 -9.25
N ALA A 4 15.88 -1.92 -9.41
CA ALA A 4 15.32 -1.01 -8.40
C ALA A 4 16.11 -0.91 -7.08
N GLY A 5 17.32 -0.36 -7.17
CA GLY A 5 17.80 0.44 -6.05
C GLY A 5 16.94 1.70 -5.94
N TYR A 6 16.15 1.82 -4.88
CA TYR A 6 15.89 3.04 -4.09
C TYR A 6 14.82 2.67 -3.05
N GLY A 7 15.16 2.74 -1.76
CA GLY A 7 14.22 2.59 -0.63
C GLY A 7 13.23 3.74 -0.51
N HIS A 8 12.69 4.19 -1.64
CA HIS A 8 11.77 5.30 -1.84
C HIS A 8 10.65 4.80 -2.76
N ALA A 9 9.87 3.82 -2.32
CA ALA A 9 8.51 3.76 -2.86
C ALA A 9 7.91 5.13 -2.55
N GLU A 10 7.68 5.95 -3.57
CA GLU A 10 7.11 7.29 -3.36
C GLU A 10 5.85 7.12 -2.51
N LYS A 11 5.71 7.91 -1.45
CA LYS A 11 4.52 7.83 -0.57
C LYS A 11 3.21 7.92 -1.37
N GLY A 12 3.24 8.61 -2.51
CA GLY A 12 2.15 8.66 -3.47
C GLY A 12 1.80 7.31 -4.12
N GLN A 13 2.77 6.43 -4.40
CA GLN A 13 2.51 5.09 -4.94
C GLN A 13 1.73 4.22 -3.96
N VAL A 14 2.09 4.22 -2.67
CA VAL A 14 1.36 3.44 -1.65
C VAL A 14 -0.07 3.95 -1.51
N GLN A 15 -0.26 5.28 -1.43
CA GLN A 15 -1.59 5.89 -1.39
C GLN A 15 -2.43 5.55 -2.63
N HIS A 16 -1.83 5.62 -3.82
CA HIS A 16 -2.52 5.30 -5.08
C HIS A 16 -2.92 3.82 -5.14
N MET A 17 -2.02 2.94 -4.71
CA MET A 17 -2.25 1.50 -4.69
C MET A 17 -3.36 1.13 -3.69
N VAL A 18 -3.30 1.64 -2.46
CA VAL A 18 -4.32 1.44 -1.42
C VAL A 18 -5.69 1.96 -1.87
N ARG A 19 -5.73 3.16 -2.47
CA ARG A 19 -6.96 3.73 -3.02
C ARG A 19 -7.57 2.85 -4.10
N THR A 20 -6.75 2.30 -4.99
CA THR A 20 -7.22 1.43 -6.09
C THR A 20 -7.70 0.08 -5.55
N LEU A 21 -6.97 -0.53 -4.62
CA LEU A 21 -7.32 -1.80 -3.97
C LEU A 21 -8.62 -1.73 -3.17
N LEU A 22 -8.88 -0.60 -2.49
CA LEU A 22 -10.05 -0.42 -1.63
C LEU A 22 -11.17 0.41 -2.27
N GLY A 23 -11.00 0.85 -3.52
CA GLY A 23 -12.00 1.68 -4.22
C GLY A 23 -12.30 3.02 -3.54
N LEU A 24 -11.31 3.64 -2.90
CA LEU A 24 -11.52 4.90 -2.17
C LEU A 24 -11.76 6.08 -3.13
N ASN A 25 -12.75 6.92 -2.81
CA ASN A 25 -13.14 8.06 -3.65
C ASN A 25 -12.10 9.21 -3.62
N GLY A 26 -11.17 9.19 -2.66
CA GLY A 26 -10.09 10.15 -2.52
C GLY A 26 -8.79 9.48 -2.06
N ALA A 27 -7.66 10.16 -2.24
CA ALA A 27 -6.38 9.66 -1.74
C ALA A 27 -6.38 9.71 -0.21
N PRO A 28 -6.17 8.56 0.49
CA PRO A 28 -6.05 8.56 1.94
C PRO A 28 -4.83 9.38 2.37
N SER A 29 -4.87 9.97 3.58
CA SER A 29 -3.69 10.58 4.20
C SER A 29 -2.55 9.56 4.30
N SER A 30 -1.29 10.01 4.39
CA SER A 30 -0.12 9.12 4.49
C SER A 30 -0.29 8.08 5.59
N ASP A 31 -0.69 8.51 6.78
CA ASP A 31 -0.86 7.61 7.94
C ASP A 31 -1.99 6.58 7.72
N ALA A 32 -3.07 7.00 7.07
CA ALA A 32 -4.19 6.12 6.76
C ALA A 32 -3.80 5.09 5.67
N ALA A 33 -3.01 5.50 4.68
CA ALA A 33 -2.50 4.60 3.65
C ALA A 33 -1.56 3.53 4.25
N ASP A 34 -0.68 3.91 5.18
CA ASP A 34 0.22 2.99 5.85
C ASP A 34 -0.56 1.96 6.71
N ALA A 35 -1.55 2.43 7.48
CA ALA A 35 -2.41 1.53 8.27
C ALA A 35 -3.19 0.54 7.38
N LEU A 36 -3.75 1.02 6.27
CA LEU A 36 -4.47 0.18 5.31
C LEU A 36 -3.54 -0.79 4.57
N ALA A 37 -2.33 -0.37 4.22
CA ALA A 37 -1.33 -1.24 3.61
C ALA A 37 -0.95 -2.40 4.53
N VAL A 38 -0.75 -2.12 5.83
CA VAL A 38 -0.52 -3.18 6.84
C VAL A 38 -1.72 -4.10 6.97
N ALA A 39 -2.95 -3.57 7.00
CA ALA A 39 -4.17 -4.36 7.07
C ALA A 39 -4.34 -5.28 5.85
N ILE A 40 -4.09 -4.77 4.63
CA ILE A 40 -4.12 -5.55 3.39
C ILE A 40 -3.04 -6.63 3.41
N CYS A 41 -1.83 -6.31 3.87
CA CYS A 41 -0.73 -7.26 3.98
C CYS A 41 -1.09 -8.39 4.97
N HIS A 42 -1.68 -8.05 6.12
CA HIS A 42 -2.13 -9.01 7.11
C HIS A 42 -3.27 -9.89 6.57
N ALA A 43 -4.28 -9.30 5.94
CA ALA A 43 -5.38 -10.04 5.32
C ALA A 43 -4.89 -11.01 4.24
N ASN A 44 -4.00 -10.58 3.35
CA ASN A 44 -3.39 -11.43 2.31
C ASN A 44 -2.52 -12.55 2.90
N HIS A 45 -1.93 -12.35 4.08
CA HIS A 45 -1.15 -13.37 4.76
C HIS A 45 -2.04 -14.35 5.55
N MET A 46 -3.17 -13.89 6.10
CA MET A 46 -4.12 -14.72 6.83
C MET A 46 -5.03 -15.55 5.90
N ASP A 47 -5.38 -15.04 4.72
CA ASP A 47 -6.22 -15.73 3.71
C ASP A 47 -5.53 -16.96 3.09
N ARG A 48 -4.22 -17.15 3.30
CA ARG A 48 -3.47 -18.30 2.79
C ARG A 48 -3.47 -19.54 3.71
N LEU A 49 -4.30 -19.58 4.74
CA LEU A 49 -4.49 -20.76 5.61
C LEU A 49 -5.89 -21.37 5.40
#